data_AF-A0A2K8WXV7-F1
#
_entry.id   AF-A0A2K8WXV7-F1
#
_cell.length_a   1.000
_cell.length_b   1.000
_cell.length_c   1.000
_cell.angle_alpha   90.00
_cell.angle_beta   90.00
_cell.angle_gamma   90.00
#
_symmetry.space_group_name_H-M   'P 1'
#
loop_
_entity.id
_entity.type
_entity.pdbx_description
1 polymer ?
#
loop_
_entity_poly.entity_id
_entity_poly.type
_entity_poly.pdbx_seq_one_letter_code
_entity_poly.pdbx_strand_id
1 'polypeptide(L)'
;MQFKRLFFDSSISPKSVSKGRFISALIIGLISAVIIYTFFYGLREFYRVLSVQNYMPIILSEDKRSFYNLFFAGLSMIFGQSIMLSILISRPQKVFSRRNNKRQRILNDQVFLNFNVAFWIFEMGLFFADFLTFIDLFYPLILLIIVMYLDVWKVLLQVIGKKRYKYLFIHFVVFCLLTFGLSKINNINYQTVDAFSLKSYTNINLPRSNYKTVNRGYVDDYDLNYVLINNPDGTLSVKNYENKVVNINEIRSELVDQKKGMREVMIPRLAVNIFADSTTNLVKLKAFEERLFAIQQGIVNYVVFNEDDYSRRFEKKYVYNRLNPDVEAFKNTNSTFYKELPPFLFNPISLSGIDISDYYKNILKVNLNGNGVFIDGYKVFNDLLIRILKNNIAEDILIEYVISEESTYQDYIWVLSSHKKVVEELRQQHQTIKLEYDDKYRCLNKKAFEAERDSLRELYPFIKREVLKN
;
A
#
# COMPACT_ATOMS: atom_id res chain seq x y z
N MET A 1 -24.67 60.62 -39.16
CA MET A 1 -23.51 59.74 -39.47
C MET A 1 -23.72 58.38 -38.85
N GLN A 2 -24.06 57.36 -39.65
CA GLN A 2 -24.04 55.97 -39.17
C GLN A 2 -22.59 55.49 -39.18
N PHE A 3 -22.01 55.22 -38.01
CA PHE A 3 -20.72 54.54 -37.91
C PHE A 3 -20.88 53.11 -38.49
N LYS A 4 -20.68 52.97 -39.80
CA LYS A 4 -20.56 51.67 -40.46
C LYS A 4 -19.37 50.93 -39.84
N ARG A 5 -19.65 49.96 -38.97
CA ARG A 5 -18.95 48.66 -38.86
C ARG A 5 -17.41 48.63 -38.87
N LEU A 6 -16.72 49.72 -38.53
CA LEU A 6 -15.24 49.77 -38.51
C LEU A 6 -14.63 49.18 -37.23
N PHE A 7 -15.47 48.83 -36.26
CA PHE A 7 -15.07 48.14 -35.04
C PHE A 7 -15.69 46.74 -35.05
N PHE A 8 -14.84 45.70 -35.10
CA PHE A 8 -15.14 44.30 -34.76
C PHE A 8 -15.65 43.30 -35.81
N ASP A 9 -15.28 43.40 -37.09
CA ASP A 9 -15.25 42.16 -37.91
C ASP A 9 -13.85 41.51 -37.85
N SER A 10 -13.50 41.00 -36.67
CA SER A 10 -12.27 40.24 -36.43
C SER A 10 -12.47 38.74 -36.65
N SER A 11 -13.40 38.37 -37.53
CA SER A 11 -13.63 36.97 -37.86
C SER A 11 -12.37 36.38 -38.52
N ILE A 12 -11.81 35.33 -37.88
CA ILE A 12 -10.72 34.55 -38.46
C ILE A 12 -11.36 33.81 -39.63
N SER A 13 -11.08 34.21 -40.87
CA SER A 13 -11.63 33.52 -42.02
C SER A 13 -10.89 32.19 -42.21
N PRO A 14 -11.54 31.02 -42.04
CA PRO A 14 -10.86 29.72 -42.21
C PRO A 14 -10.37 29.53 -43.66
N LYS A 15 -10.99 30.24 -44.62
CA LYS A 15 -10.56 30.28 -46.04
C LYS A 15 -9.15 30.82 -46.25
N SER A 16 -8.61 31.55 -45.28
CA SER A 16 -7.28 32.14 -45.42
C SER A 16 -6.16 31.11 -45.17
N VAL A 17 -6.42 30.00 -44.49
CA VAL A 17 -5.40 29.01 -44.11
C VAL A 17 -5.05 28.10 -45.30
N SER A 18 -3.77 28.00 -45.64
CA SER A 18 -3.32 27.11 -46.72
C SER A 18 -3.51 25.64 -46.32
N LYS A 19 -3.85 24.79 -47.31
CA LYS A 19 -4.03 23.35 -47.10
C LYS A 19 -2.78 22.71 -46.49
N GLY A 20 -1.59 23.04 -47.00
CA GLY A 20 -0.33 22.52 -46.49
C GLY A 20 -0.08 22.85 -45.01
N ARG A 21 -0.43 24.06 -44.58
CA ARG A 21 -0.32 24.45 -43.16
C ARG A 21 -1.32 23.72 -42.27
N PHE A 22 -2.54 23.52 -42.75
CA PHE A 22 -3.52 22.73 -42.02
C PHE A 22 -3.03 21.29 -41.81
N ILE A 23 -2.52 20.67 -42.88
CA ILE A 23 -1.97 19.30 -42.83
C ILE A 23 -0.75 19.24 -41.89
N SER A 24 0.19 20.17 -41.98
CA SER A 24 1.37 20.16 -41.11
C SER A 24 1.01 20.37 -39.64
N ALA A 25 0.09 21.30 -39.34
CA ALA A 25 -0.40 21.51 -37.97
C ALA A 25 -1.07 20.26 -37.41
N LEU A 26 -1.88 19.57 -38.22
CA LEU A 26 -2.53 18.31 -37.84
C LEU A 26 -1.51 17.21 -37.53
N ILE A 27 -0.52 17.01 -38.42
CA ILE A 27 0.53 16.01 -38.23
C ILE A 27 1.33 16.31 -36.96
N ILE A 28 1.76 17.56 -36.77
CA ILE A 28 2.54 17.97 -35.59
C ILE A 28 1.71 17.75 -34.32
N GLY A 29 0.42 18.13 -34.31
CA GLY A 29 -0.45 17.92 -33.16
C GLY A 29 -0.63 16.45 -32.79
N LEU A 30 -0.80 15.58 -33.79
CA LEU A 30 -0.90 14.13 -33.57
C LEU A 30 0.41 13.53 -33.05
N ILE A 31 1.56 13.91 -33.62
CA ILE A 31 2.87 13.49 -33.14
C ILE A 31 3.08 13.95 -31.70
N SER A 32 2.74 15.20 -31.38
CA SER A 32 2.79 15.72 -30.01
C SER A 32 1.89 14.92 -29.06
N ALA A 33 0.67 14.55 -29.47
CA ALA A 33 -0.20 13.70 -28.66
C ALA A 33 0.45 12.34 -28.35
N VAL A 34 1.06 11.69 -29.35
CA VAL A 34 1.76 10.41 -29.13
C VAL A 34 2.93 10.58 -28.16
N ILE A 35 3.76 11.62 -28.33
CA ILE A 35 4.91 11.89 -27.44
C ILE A 35 4.44 12.13 -26.00
N ILE A 36 3.43 12.97 -25.80
CA ILE A 36 2.89 13.29 -24.47
C ILE A 36 2.26 12.04 -23.84
N TYR A 37 1.57 11.20 -24.62
CA TYR A 37 1.02 9.93 -24.13
C TYR A 37 2.12 8.98 -23.65
N THR A 38 3.17 8.80 -24.44
CA THR A 38 4.34 8.00 -24.05
C THR A 38 4.97 8.53 -22.77
N PHE A 39 5.09 9.86 -22.63
CA PHE A 39 5.62 10.49 -21.43
C PHE A 39 4.77 10.18 -20.19
N PHE A 40 3.45 10.37 -20.23
CA PHE A 40 2.57 10.05 -19.10
C PHE A 40 2.55 8.55 -18.77
N TYR A 41 2.57 7.68 -19.78
CA TYR A 41 2.68 6.24 -19.58
C TYR A 41 3.99 5.90 -18.84
N GLY A 42 5.11 6.44 -19.31
CA GLY A 42 6.42 6.23 -18.68
C GLY A 42 6.49 6.76 -17.26
N LEU A 43 5.92 7.95 -17.02
CA LEU A 43 5.85 8.54 -15.69
C LEU A 43 5.09 7.65 -14.71
N ARG A 44 3.93 7.10 -15.10
CA ARG A 44 3.17 6.15 -14.27
C ARG A 44 4.00 4.92 -13.91
N GLU A 45 4.64 4.29 -14.88
CA GLU A 45 5.45 3.09 -14.62
C GLU A 45 6.67 3.40 -13.76
N PHE A 46 7.33 4.54 -13.99
CA PHE A 46 8.44 5.01 -13.17
C PHE A 46 8.02 5.16 -11.70
N TYR A 47 6.90 5.84 -11.44
CA TYR A 47 6.37 5.96 -10.08
C TYR A 47 5.98 4.61 -9.49
N ARG A 48 5.34 3.72 -10.24
CA ARG A 48 4.99 2.38 -9.78
C ARG A 48 6.22 1.60 -9.31
N VAL A 49 7.32 1.68 -10.05
CA VAL A 49 8.59 1.04 -9.70
C VAL A 49 9.24 1.69 -8.47
N LEU A 50 9.18 3.02 -8.33
CA LEU A 50 9.71 3.72 -7.16
C LEU A 50 8.86 3.51 -5.90
N SER A 51 7.55 3.35 -6.05
CA SER A 51 6.58 3.21 -4.97
C SER A 51 6.54 1.83 -4.32
N VAL A 52 7.57 0.99 -4.53
CA VAL A 52 7.65 -0.28 -3.84
C VAL A 52 7.98 -0.03 -2.36
N GLN A 53 6.92 0.07 -1.57
CA GLN A 53 6.99 0.16 -0.12
C GLN A 53 6.62 -1.20 0.48
N ASN A 54 7.23 -1.54 1.61
CA ASN A 54 6.85 -2.72 2.42
C ASN A 54 6.95 -4.09 1.73
N TYR A 55 7.88 -4.27 0.78
CA TYR A 55 8.14 -5.55 0.09
C TYR A 55 6.96 -6.11 -0.71
N MET A 56 5.97 -5.29 -1.05
CA MET A 56 4.86 -5.69 -1.91
C MET A 56 4.95 -4.94 -3.24
N PRO A 57 5.04 -5.67 -4.37
CA PRO A 57 5.05 -5.02 -5.67
C PRO A 57 3.66 -4.46 -5.98
N ILE A 58 3.59 -3.23 -6.51
CA ILE A 58 2.33 -2.65 -6.98
C ILE A 58 2.02 -3.19 -8.37
N ILE A 59 1.13 -4.18 -8.44
CA ILE A 59 0.63 -4.74 -9.69
C ILE A 59 -0.75 -4.15 -9.97
N LEU A 60 -0.90 -3.51 -11.13
CA LEU A 60 -2.18 -2.95 -11.57
C LEU A 60 -2.97 -4.02 -12.32
N SER A 61 -4.27 -4.13 -12.03
CA SER A 61 -5.16 -4.95 -12.86
C SER A 61 -5.27 -4.38 -14.28
N GLU A 62 -5.59 -5.23 -15.24
CA GLU A 62 -5.76 -4.84 -16.65
C GLU A 62 -6.85 -3.77 -16.83
N ASP A 63 -7.92 -3.84 -16.03
CA ASP A 63 -8.98 -2.83 -16.05
C ASP A 63 -8.47 -1.44 -15.63
N LYS A 64 -7.71 -1.39 -14.51
CA LYS A 64 -7.10 -0.14 -14.04
C LYS A 64 -6.09 0.39 -15.05
N ARG A 65 -5.28 -0.48 -15.66
CA ARG A 65 -4.34 -0.09 -16.74
C ARG A 65 -5.06 0.50 -17.94
N SER A 66 -6.09 -0.19 -18.45
CA SER A 66 -6.86 0.28 -19.59
C SER A 66 -7.51 1.63 -19.30
N PHE A 67 -8.01 1.84 -18.07
CA PHE A 67 -8.54 3.12 -17.64
C PHE A 67 -7.47 4.23 -17.67
N TYR A 68 -6.31 4.02 -17.03
CA TYR A 68 -5.25 5.04 -17.03
C TYR A 68 -4.72 5.33 -18.43
N ASN A 69 -4.58 4.31 -19.28
CA ASN A 69 -4.19 4.50 -20.68
C ASN A 69 -5.22 5.36 -21.43
N LEU A 70 -6.51 5.11 -21.23
CA LEU A 70 -7.58 5.93 -21.81
C LEU A 70 -7.55 7.37 -21.28
N PHE A 71 -7.33 7.54 -19.98
CA PHE A 71 -7.21 8.86 -19.36
C PHE A 71 -6.03 9.65 -19.94
N PHE A 72 -4.83 9.07 -19.96
CA PHE A 72 -3.65 9.72 -20.53
C PHE A 72 -3.79 9.97 -22.02
N ALA A 73 -4.39 9.05 -22.79
CA ALA A 73 -4.68 9.27 -24.20
C ALA A 73 -5.63 10.45 -24.41
N GLY A 74 -6.64 10.61 -23.55
CA GLY A 74 -7.57 11.74 -23.58
C GLY A 74 -6.86 13.07 -23.35
N LEU A 75 -6.05 13.16 -22.29
CA LEU A 75 -5.24 14.34 -21.99
C LEU A 75 -4.28 14.66 -23.14
N SER A 76 -3.53 13.67 -23.60
CA SER A 76 -2.55 13.85 -24.67
C SER A 76 -3.20 14.32 -25.98
N MET A 77 -4.38 13.82 -26.31
CA MET A 77 -5.13 14.29 -27.48
C MET A 77 -5.58 15.75 -27.32
N ILE A 78 -5.98 16.17 -26.13
CA ILE A 78 -6.34 17.57 -25.86
C ILE A 78 -5.12 18.49 -26.02
N PHE A 79 -3.97 18.12 -25.45
CA PHE A 79 -2.73 18.88 -25.62
C PHE A 79 -2.28 18.94 -27.08
N GLY A 80 -2.28 17.80 -27.77
CA GLY A 80 -1.94 17.72 -29.19
C GLY A 80 -2.86 18.58 -30.07
N GLN A 81 -4.16 18.56 -29.80
CA GLN A 81 -5.13 19.41 -30.48
C GLN A 81 -4.85 20.90 -30.22
N SER A 82 -4.51 21.27 -28.99
CA SER A 82 -4.22 22.65 -28.66
C SER A 82 -2.92 23.16 -29.31
N ILE A 83 -1.90 22.31 -29.40
CA ILE A 83 -0.68 22.59 -30.19
C ILE A 83 -1.03 22.76 -31.68
N MET A 84 -1.84 21.86 -32.24
CA MET A 84 -2.34 21.99 -33.62
C MET A 84 -3.04 23.33 -33.83
N LEU A 85 -3.97 23.71 -32.95
CA LEU A 85 -4.70 24.99 -33.05
C LEU A 85 -3.77 26.18 -32.94
N SER A 86 -2.78 26.13 -32.05
CA SER A 86 -1.78 27.17 -31.88
C SER A 86 -0.96 27.35 -33.16
N ILE A 87 -0.49 26.26 -33.77
CA ILE A 87 0.23 26.28 -35.07
C ILE A 87 -0.67 26.74 -36.21
N LEU A 88 -1.94 26.32 -36.23
CA LEU A 88 -2.88 26.71 -37.26
C LEU A 88 -3.13 28.23 -37.24
N ILE A 89 -3.20 28.80 -36.04
CA ILE A 89 -3.54 30.19 -35.79
C ILE A 89 -2.28 31.09 -35.77
N SER A 90 -1.07 30.57 -35.55
CA SER A 90 0.20 31.34 -35.42
C SER A 90 0.74 31.95 -36.74
N ARG A 91 0.04 32.86 -37.40
CA ARG A 91 0.66 33.66 -38.49
C ARG A 91 1.66 34.70 -37.96
N PRO A 92 2.84 34.84 -38.59
CA PRO A 92 3.65 36.04 -38.38
C PRO A 92 2.82 37.26 -38.79
N GLN A 93 2.61 38.19 -37.85
CA GLN A 93 2.03 39.49 -38.17
C GLN A 93 3.13 40.33 -38.79
N LYS A 94 2.88 40.93 -39.96
CA LYS A 94 3.76 41.98 -40.47
C LYS A 94 3.77 43.10 -39.43
N VAL A 95 4.93 43.69 -39.14
CA VAL A 95 5.15 44.72 -38.09
C VAL A 95 4.13 45.86 -38.19
N PHE A 96 3.64 46.16 -39.40
CA PHE A 96 2.65 47.21 -39.69
C PHE A 96 1.19 46.75 -39.83
N SER A 97 0.88 45.47 -39.57
CA SER A 97 -0.50 44.97 -39.66
C SER A 97 -1.27 45.22 -38.35
N ARG A 98 -2.55 45.62 -38.45
CA ARG A 98 -3.42 45.80 -37.27
C ARG A 98 -3.44 44.53 -36.42
N ARG A 99 -3.18 44.66 -35.12
CA ARG A 99 -3.25 43.55 -34.16
C ARG A 99 -4.66 42.96 -34.15
N ASN A 100 -4.78 41.65 -34.37
CA ASN A 100 -6.04 40.94 -34.24
C ASN A 100 -6.18 40.44 -32.79
N ASN A 101 -6.86 41.23 -31.96
CA ASN A 101 -7.03 40.93 -30.52
C ASN A 101 -7.73 39.59 -30.28
N LYS A 102 -8.68 39.19 -31.15
CA LYS A 102 -9.38 37.89 -31.03
C LYS A 102 -8.41 36.73 -31.22
N ARG A 103 -7.52 36.85 -32.20
CA ARG A 103 -6.49 35.84 -32.48
C ARG A 103 -5.48 35.73 -31.33
N GLN A 104 -5.02 36.86 -30.80
CA GLN A 104 -4.08 36.88 -29.69
C GLN A 104 -4.72 36.30 -28.43
N ARG A 105 -6.00 36.61 -28.17
CA ARG A 105 -6.77 35.97 -27.10
C ARG A 105 -6.83 34.45 -27.26
N ILE A 106 -7.19 33.94 -28.44
CA ILE A 106 -7.24 32.49 -28.65
C ILE A 106 -5.88 31.83 -28.41
N LEU A 107 -4.79 32.42 -28.92
CA LEU A 107 -3.44 31.89 -28.69
C LEU A 107 -3.07 31.91 -27.21
N ASN A 108 -3.40 32.99 -26.51
CA ASN A 108 -3.17 33.09 -25.07
C ASN A 108 -4.00 32.07 -24.30
N ASP A 109 -5.28 31.90 -24.62
CA ASP A 109 -6.18 30.94 -23.97
C ASP A 109 -5.66 29.50 -24.17
N GLN A 110 -5.17 29.15 -25.37
CA GLN A 110 -4.60 27.82 -25.65
C GLN A 110 -3.29 27.55 -24.89
N VAL A 111 -2.39 28.53 -24.84
CA VAL A 111 -1.12 28.39 -24.10
C VAL A 111 -1.38 28.38 -22.59
N PHE A 112 -2.20 29.32 -22.11
CA PHE A 112 -2.48 29.50 -20.69
C PHE A 112 -3.19 28.29 -20.10
N LEU A 113 -4.23 27.76 -20.73
CA LEU A 113 -4.94 26.59 -20.20
C LEU A 113 -4.01 25.37 -20.11
N ASN A 114 -3.32 25.04 -21.20
CA ASN A 114 -2.43 23.88 -21.21
C ASN A 114 -1.29 24.04 -20.22
N PHE A 115 -0.70 25.23 -20.13
CA PHE A 115 0.41 25.48 -19.23
C PHE A 115 -0.05 25.41 -17.77
N ASN A 116 -1.21 25.99 -17.43
CA ASN A 116 -1.77 25.87 -16.08
C ASN A 116 -2.17 24.44 -15.75
N VAL A 117 -2.77 23.70 -16.69
CA VAL A 117 -3.10 22.29 -16.43
C VAL A 117 -1.83 21.46 -16.31
N ALA A 118 -0.82 21.67 -17.16
CA ALA A 118 0.45 20.96 -17.04
C ALA A 118 1.18 21.31 -15.74
N PHE A 119 1.20 22.59 -15.36
CA PHE A 119 1.74 23.06 -14.09
C PHE A 119 0.97 22.45 -12.91
N TRP A 120 -0.36 22.46 -12.95
CA TRP A 120 -1.20 21.85 -11.92
C TRP A 120 -0.99 20.34 -11.87
N ILE A 121 -0.93 19.64 -13.01
CA ILE A 121 -0.59 18.22 -13.09
C ILE A 121 0.84 17.96 -12.65
N PHE A 122 1.77 18.91 -12.71
CA PHE A 122 3.15 18.72 -12.27
C PHE A 122 3.31 18.99 -10.77
N GLU A 123 2.82 20.14 -10.29
CA GLU A 123 2.79 20.48 -8.86
C GLU A 123 1.96 19.46 -8.10
N MET A 124 0.71 19.28 -8.53
CA MET A 124 -0.12 18.24 -7.96
C MET A 124 0.43 16.88 -8.35
N GLY A 125 1.10 16.70 -9.49
CA GLY A 125 1.72 15.44 -9.97
C GLY A 125 2.65 14.76 -9.00
N LEU A 126 3.44 15.53 -8.25
CA LEU A 126 4.26 14.98 -7.17
C LEU A 126 3.39 14.44 -6.02
N PHE A 127 2.25 15.09 -5.75
CA PHE A 127 1.22 14.60 -4.82
C PHE A 127 0.25 13.56 -5.46
N PHE A 128 0.10 13.55 -6.79
CA PHE A 128 -0.84 12.79 -7.63
C PHE A 128 -0.24 11.50 -8.11
N ALA A 129 1.07 11.39 -8.30
CA ALA A 129 1.72 10.11 -8.53
C ALA A 129 1.40 9.17 -7.38
N ASP A 130 1.48 9.73 -6.18
CA ASP A 130 0.88 9.17 -5.00
C ASP A 130 -0.64 9.04 -5.21
N PHE A 131 -1.42 10.12 -5.19
CA PHE A 131 -2.91 10.08 -5.18
C PHE A 131 -3.60 9.21 -6.26
N LEU A 132 -3.09 9.17 -7.50
CA LEU A 132 -3.59 8.37 -8.63
C LEU A 132 -3.46 6.87 -8.38
N THR A 133 -2.48 6.46 -7.57
CA THR A 133 -2.35 5.06 -7.13
C THR A 133 -3.19 4.74 -5.88
N PHE A 134 -3.69 5.76 -5.16
CA PHE A 134 -4.29 5.61 -3.82
C PHE A 134 -5.80 5.79 -3.72
N ILE A 135 -6.41 6.57 -4.62
CA ILE A 135 -7.86 6.78 -4.60
C ILE A 135 -8.43 6.41 -5.96
N ASP A 136 -9.57 5.71 -5.96
CA ASP A 136 -10.38 5.43 -7.14
C ASP A 136 -11.02 6.75 -7.66
N LEU A 137 -10.16 7.67 -8.15
CA LEU A 137 -10.52 8.97 -8.70
C LEU A 137 -11.08 8.88 -10.12
N PHE A 138 -11.71 7.75 -10.47
CA PHE A 138 -12.23 7.51 -11.80
C PHE A 138 -13.11 8.67 -12.28
N TYR A 139 -14.05 9.12 -11.43
CA TYR A 139 -14.98 10.20 -11.79
C TYR A 139 -14.30 11.58 -11.93
N PRO A 140 -13.49 12.07 -10.96
CA PRO A 140 -12.75 13.32 -11.14
C PRO A 140 -11.85 13.35 -12.38
N LEU A 141 -11.19 12.25 -12.72
CA LEU A 141 -10.30 12.17 -13.87
C LEU A 141 -11.06 12.22 -15.21
N ILE A 142 -12.20 11.53 -15.31
CA ILE A 142 -13.08 11.63 -16.48
C ILE A 142 -13.63 13.07 -16.59
N LEU A 143 -14.08 13.65 -15.48
CA LEU A 143 -14.58 15.02 -15.45
C LEU A 143 -13.52 16.01 -15.91
N LEU A 144 -12.25 15.83 -15.50
CA LEU A 144 -11.14 16.66 -15.95
C LEU A 144 -11.00 16.63 -17.48
N ILE A 145 -11.02 15.45 -18.11
CA ILE A 145 -10.98 15.33 -19.58
C ILE A 145 -12.15 16.05 -20.22
N ILE A 146 -13.36 15.87 -19.69
CA ILE A 146 -14.57 16.52 -20.22
C ILE A 146 -14.44 18.04 -20.12
N VAL A 147 -14.05 18.57 -18.96
CA VAL A 147 -13.90 20.01 -18.72
C VAL A 147 -12.85 20.60 -19.65
N MET A 148 -11.69 19.95 -19.77
CA MET A 148 -10.62 20.40 -20.66
C MET A 148 -11.04 20.36 -22.14
N TYR A 149 -11.72 19.29 -22.56
CA TYR A 149 -12.22 19.15 -23.92
C TYR A 149 -13.27 20.22 -24.26
N LEU A 150 -14.19 20.49 -23.33
CA LEU A 150 -15.19 21.56 -23.47
C LEU A 150 -14.55 22.93 -23.57
N ASP A 151 -13.39 23.16 -22.95
CA ASP A 151 -12.69 24.43 -23.10
C ASP A 151 -12.08 24.59 -24.50
N VAL A 152 -11.46 23.53 -25.03
CA VAL A 152 -11.01 23.50 -26.44
C VAL A 152 -12.20 23.67 -27.40
N TRP A 153 -13.35 23.09 -27.07
CA TRP A 153 -14.60 23.26 -27.82
C TRP A 153 -15.04 24.73 -27.91
N LYS A 154 -14.92 25.52 -26.82
CA LYS A 154 -15.22 26.96 -26.84
C LYS A 154 -14.34 27.70 -27.84
N VAL A 155 -13.06 27.34 -27.92
CA VAL A 155 -12.12 27.94 -28.88
C VAL A 155 -12.48 27.56 -30.31
N LEU A 156 -12.80 26.29 -30.56
CA LEU A 156 -13.27 25.84 -31.88
C LEU A 156 -14.56 26.55 -32.30
N LEU A 157 -15.51 26.79 -31.38
CA LEU A 157 -16.73 27.56 -31.65
C LEU A 157 -16.45 28.98 -32.14
N GLN A 158 -15.34 29.59 -31.72
CA GLN A 158 -14.95 30.94 -32.15
C GLN A 158 -14.28 30.96 -33.53
N VAL A 159 -13.74 29.82 -33.97
CA VAL A 159 -13.00 29.63 -35.24
C VAL A 159 -13.90 29.07 -36.34
N ILE A 160 -14.79 28.14 -36.02
CA ILE A 160 -15.67 27.49 -36.98
C ILE A 160 -16.88 28.40 -37.26
N GLY A 161 -17.09 28.74 -38.54
CA GLY A 161 -18.15 29.65 -38.99
C GLY A 161 -19.54 29.01 -39.06
N LYS A 162 -20.24 29.19 -40.19
CA LYS A 162 -21.59 28.63 -40.39
C LYS A 162 -21.58 27.09 -40.26
N LYS A 163 -22.66 26.51 -39.72
CA LYS A 163 -22.80 25.06 -39.42
C LYS A 163 -21.81 24.52 -38.35
N ARG A 164 -21.33 25.38 -37.44
CA ARG A 164 -20.34 25.04 -36.40
C ARG A 164 -20.64 23.75 -35.62
N TYR A 165 -21.89 23.53 -35.20
CA TYR A 165 -22.25 22.37 -34.39
C TYR A 165 -22.07 21.03 -35.12
N LYS A 166 -22.31 20.98 -36.45
CA LYS A 166 -22.07 19.76 -37.23
C LYS A 166 -20.59 19.39 -37.25
N TYR A 167 -19.72 20.36 -37.51
CA TYR A 167 -18.27 20.12 -37.54
C TYR A 167 -17.69 19.83 -36.15
N LEU A 168 -18.24 20.43 -35.10
CA LEU A 168 -17.85 20.14 -33.73
C LEU A 168 -18.25 18.73 -33.30
N PHE A 169 -19.43 18.25 -33.71
CA PHE A 169 -19.83 16.87 -33.46
C PHE A 169 -18.93 15.88 -34.22
N ILE A 170 -18.59 16.15 -35.49
CA ILE A 170 -17.62 15.32 -36.23
C ILE A 170 -16.27 15.32 -35.51
N HIS A 171 -15.79 16.49 -35.07
CA HIS A 171 -14.56 16.61 -34.31
C HIS A 171 -14.60 15.78 -33.02
N PHE A 172 -15.71 15.79 -32.29
CA PHE A 172 -15.91 14.99 -31.08
C PHE A 172 -15.76 13.50 -31.36
N VAL A 173 -16.43 13.00 -32.39
CA VAL A 173 -16.36 11.59 -32.77
C VAL A 173 -14.93 11.20 -33.14
N VAL A 174 -14.25 12.04 -33.93
CA VAL A 174 -12.84 11.81 -34.29
C VAL A 174 -11.94 11.84 -33.06
N PHE A 175 -12.15 12.78 -32.14
CA PHE A 175 -11.42 12.86 -30.88
C PHE A 175 -11.60 11.57 -30.06
N CYS A 176 -12.84 11.11 -29.85
CA CYS A 176 -13.12 9.87 -29.13
C CYS A 176 -12.45 8.64 -29.78
N LEU A 177 -12.53 8.53 -31.11
CA LEU A 177 -11.90 7.43 -31.85
C LEU A 177 -10.37 7.45 -31.73
N LEU A 178 -9.75 8.62 -31.85
CA LEU A 178 -8.30 8.77 -31.73
C LEU A 178 -7.82 8.54 -30.29
N THR A 179 -8.54 9.06 -29.30
CA THR A 179 -8.27 8.80 -27.88
C THR A 179 -8.37 7.30 -27.57
N PHE A 180 -9.43 6.63 -28.05
CA PHE A 180 -9.57 5.18 -27.86
C PHE A 180 -8.45 4.41 -28.58
N GLY A 181 -8.13 4.75 -29.83
CA GLY A 181 -7.04 4.12 -30.58
C GLY A 181 -5.69 4.29 -29.88
N LEU A 182 -5.36 5.50 -29.43
CA LEU A 182 -4.13 5.79 -28.70
C LEU A 182 -4.06 5.03 -27.37
N SER A 183 -5.19 4.87 -26.66
CA SER A 183 -5.23 4.13 -25.39
C SER A 183 -4.90 2.63 -25.51
N LYS A 184 -5.01 2.06 -26.72
CA LYS A 184 -4.67 0.66 -26.99
C LYS A 184 -3.18 0.47 -27.32
N ILE A 185 -2.42 1.55 -27.46
CA ILE A 185 -0.98 1.47 -27.70
C ILE A 185 -0.25 1.29 -26.37
N ASN A 186 0.40 0.14 -26.20
CA ASN A 186 1.26 -0.15 -25.05
C ASN A 186 2.72 0.15 -25.41
N ASN A 187 3.21 1.33 -25.02
CA ASN A 187 4.58 1.76 -25.33
C ASN A 187 5.64 1.12 -24.45
N ILE A 188 5.27 0.65 -23.26
CA ILE A 188 6.16 -0.02 -22.31
C ILE A 188 5.67 -1.44 -22.10
N ASN A 189 6.60 -2.39 -22.16
CA ASN A 189 6.33 -3.78 -21.81
C ASN A 189 6.16 -3.91 -20.28
N TYR A 190 4.96 -3.58 -19.82
CA TYR A 190 4.60 -3.62 -18.40
C TYR A 190 4.68 -5.03 -17.83
N GLN A 191 4.55 -6.08 -18.64
CA GLN A 191 4.67 -7.47 -18.21
C GLN A 191 6.10 -7.77 -17.75
N THR A 192 7.11 -7.24 -18.46
CA THR A 192 8.50 -7.34 -18.03
C THR A 192 8.74 -6.58 -16.72
N VAL A 193 8.12 -5.40 -16.57
CA VAL A 193 8.22 -4.62 -15.32
C VAL A 193 7.56 -5.38 -14.16
N ASP A 194 6.36 -5.95 -14.38
CA ASP A 194 5.67 -6.78 -13.39
C ASP A 194 6.48 -8.01 -12.99
N ALA A 195 7.02 -8.73 -13.98
CA ALA A 195 7.86 -9.90 -13.74
C ALA A 195 9.12 -9.53 -12.96
N PHE A 196 9.74 -8.38 -13.26
CA PHE A 196 10.86 -7.87 -12.50
C PHE A 196 10.47 -7.53 -11.06
N SER A 197 9.36 -6.82 -10.86
CA SER A 197 8.86 -6.49 -9.53
C SER A 197 8.51 -7.75 -8.72
N LEU A 198 7.88 -8.75 -9.33
CA LEU A 198 7.57 -10.05 -8.71
C LEU A 198 8.82 -10.90 -8.42
N LYS A 199 9.87 -10.77 -9.23
CA LYS A 199 11.15 -11.43 -8.99
C LYS A 199 11.86 -10.80 -7.79
N SER A 200 11.82 -9.47 -7.71
CA SER A 200 12.45 -8.69 -6.64
C SER A 200 11.67 -8.78 -5.32
N TYR A 201 10.35 -8.93 -5.39
CA TYR A 201 9.44 -8.96 -4.25
C TYR A 201 8.47 -10.13 -4.37
N THR A 202 8.53 -11.05 -3.40
CA THR A 202 7.67 -12.24 -3.42
C THR A 202 6.22 -11.82 -3.13
N ASN A 203 5.29 -12.19 -4.01
CA ASN A 203 3.87 -11.98 -3.76
C ASN A 203 3.40 -13.00 -2.73
N ILE A 204 2.99 -12.53 -1.55
CA ILE A 204 2.61 -13.36 -0.41
C ILE A 204 1.17 -13.02 -0.06
N ASN A 205 0.30 -14.04 -0.03
CA ASN A 205 -1.06 -13.84 0.44
C ASN A 205 -1.03 -13.78 1.97
N LEU A 206 -0.86 -12.57 2.53
CA LEU A 206 -0.75 -12.38 3.97
C LEU A 206 -2.01 -12.83 4.72
N PRO A 207 -1.87 -13.35 5.94
CA PRO A 207 -3.03 -13.67 6.76
C PRO A 207 -3.80 -12.41 7.17
N ARG A 208 -5.11 -12.54 7.35
CA ARG A 208 -5.99 -11.47 7.84
C ARG A 208 -6.06 -11.47 9.36
N SER A 209 -6.08 -10.28 9.96
CA SER A 209 -6.19 -10.06 11.41
C SER A 209 -7.45 -9.28 11.74
N ASN A 210 -8.11 -9.65 12.84
CA ASN A 210 -9.24 -8.89 13.37
C ASN A 210 -8.81 -7.86 14.42
N TYR A 211 -7.53 -7.89 14.78
CA TYR A 211 -6.91 -6.95 15.69
C TYR A 211 -6.40 -5.74 14.90
N LYS A 212 -6.90 -4.55 15.26
CA LYS A 212 -6.33 -3.30 14.81
C LYS A 212 -5.10 -3.05 15.66
N THR A 213 -3.92 -3.16 15.06
CA THR A 213 -2.67 -2.78 15.73
C THR A 213 -2.81 -1.33 16.17
N VAL A 214 -2.82 -1.08 17.48
CA VAL A 214 -2.71 0.28 17.98
C VAL A 214 -1.35 0.77 17.53
N ASN A 215 -1.32 1.81 16.69
CA ASN A 215 -0.08 2.47 16.31
C ASN A 215 0.64 2.86 17.60
N ARG A 216 1.66 2.10 17.98
CA ARG A 216 2.61 2.49 19.01
C ARG A 216 3.42 3.60 18.35
N GLY A 217 2.89 4.83 18.45
CA GLY A 217 3.20 5.90 17.50
C GLY A 217 4.69 6.06 17.24
N TYR A 218 5.07 6.22 15.96
CA TYR A 218 6.39 6.57 15.43
C TYR A 218 7.59 6.27 16.34
N VAL A 219 7.63 5.11 16.96
CA VAL A 219 8.92 4.58 17.40
C VAL A 219 9.54 4.11 16.10
N ASP A 220 10.71 4.65 15.76
CA ASP A 220 11.52 4.15 14.66
C ASP A 220 11.83 2.68 14.94
N ASP A 221 10.89 1.81 14.59
CA ASP A 221 11.00 0.38 14.82
C ASP A 221 12.00 -0.13 13.79
N TYR A 222 13.21 -0.40 14.28
CA TYR A 222 14.23 -1.09 13.52
C TYR A 222 13.74 -2.51 13.34
N ASP A 223 13.24 -2.78 12.14
CA ASP A 223 12.64 -4.04 11.79
C ASP A 223 13.54 -4.84 10.84
N LEU A 224 13.65 -6.13 11.10
CA LEU A 224 14.28 -7.07 10.20
C LEU A 224 13.23 -7.88 9.48
N ASN A 225 13.24 -7.80 8.15
CA ASN A 225 12.20 -8.39 7.32
C ASN A 225 12.66 -9.76 6.82
N TYR A 226 11.91 -10.80 7.18
CA TYR A 226 12.09 -12.16 6.68
C TYR A 226 10.83 -12.63 5.97
N VAL A 227 11.03 -13.19 4.77
CA VAL A 227 9.98 -13.76 3.94
C VAL A 227 10.12 -15.28 3.98
N LEU A 228 9.10 -15.97 4.48
CA LEU A 228 9.02 -17.42 4.55
C LEU A 228 8.22 -17.94 3.36
N ILE A 229 8.82 -18.83 2.57
CA ILE A 229 8.25 -19.35 1.33
C ILE A 229 8.15 -20.86 1.44
N ASN A 230 6.94 -21.39 1.25
CA ASN A 230 6.73 -22.83 1.12
C ASN A 230 7.21 -23.27 -0.27
N ASN A 231 8.18 -24.17 -0.30
CA ASN A 231 8.63 -24.79 -1.53
C ASN A 231 7.69 -25.94 -1.93
N PRO A 232 7.64 -26.32 -3.22
CA PRO A 232 6.80 -27.43 -3.69
C PRO A 232 7.14 -28.79 -3.06
N ASP A 233 8.38 -28.97 -2.60
CA ASP A 233 8.85 -30.16 -1.88
C ASP A 233 8.41 -30.17 -0.40
N GLY A 234 7.66 -29.16 0.04
CA GLY A 234 7.24 -28.99 1.42
C GLY A 234 8.30 -28.41 2.33
N THR A 235 9.49 -28.03 1.87
CA THR A 235 10.47 -27.33 2.71
C THR A 235 10.14 -25.83 2.83
N LEU A 236 10.72 -25.16 3.83
CA LEU A 236 10.54 -23.73 4.05
C LEU A 236 11.83 -23.00 3.66
N SER A 237 11.76 -22.17 2.61
CA SER A 237 12.83 -21.22 2.27
C SER A 237 12.67 -19.94 3.08
N VAL A 238 13.76 -19.40 3.59
CA VAL A 238 13.80 -18.09 4.24
C VAL A 238 14.49 -17.12 3.31
N LYS A 239 13.90 -15.96 3.07
CA LYS A 239 14.55 -14.85 2.38
C LYS A 239 14.68 -13.64 3.29
N ASN A 240 15.80 -12.94 3.19
CA ASN A 240 16.04 -11.71 3.95
C ASN A 240 15.53 -10.45 3.20
N TYR A 241 15.85 -9.29 3.75
CA TYR A 241 15.50 -7.99 3.19
C TYR A 241 16.13 -7.70 1.82
N GLU A 242 17.19 -8.42 1.43
CA GLU A 242 17.83 -8.32 0.12
C GLU A 242 17.26 -9.34 -0.88
N ASN A 243 16.18 -10.06 -0.52
CA ASN A 243 15.59 -11.14 -1.29
C ASN A 243 16.58 -12.30 -1.56
N LYS A 244 17.66 -12.39 -0.77
CA LYS A 244 18.59 -13.52 -0.79
C LYS A 244 17.99 -14.67 0.00
N VAL A 245 18.07 -15.88 -0.55
CA VAL A 245 17.70 -17.08 0.19
C VAL A 245 18.77 -17.31 1.24
N VAL A 246 18.35 -17.31 2.50
CA VAL A 246 19.21 -17.52 3.67
C VAL A 246 18.89 -18.90 4.22
N ASN A 247 19.92 -19.69 4.48
CA ASN A 247 19.71 -20.95 5.17
C ASN A 247 19.19 -20.65 6.59
N ILE A 248 18.22 -21.40 7.08
CA ILE A 248 17.70 -21.22 8.45
C ILE A 248 18.83 -21.27 9.51
N ASN A 249 19.92 -22.00 9.23
CA ASN A 249 21.09 -22.08 10.09
C ASN A 249 22.00 -20.83 10.04
N GLU A 250 21.91 -20.02 8.99
CA GLU A 250 22.71 -18.80 8.78
C GLU A 250 22.05 -17.53 9.36
N ILE A 251 20.79 -17.63 9.80
CA ILE A 251 20.04 -16.51 10.40
C ILE A 251 20.82 -15.89 11.56
N ARG A 252 21.53 -16.70 12.36
CA ARG A 252 22.34 -16.19 13.48
C ARG A 252 23.42 -15.24 13.01
N SER A 253 24.25 -15.67 12.05
CA SER A 253 25.34 -14.85 11.53
C SER A 253 24.80 -13.57 10.90
N GLU A 254 23.73 -13.69 10.12
CA GLU A 254 23.09 -12.55 9.50
C GLU A 254 22.58 -11.52 10.52
N LEU A 255 21.86 -11.98 11.56
CA LEU A 255 21.35 -11.11 12.61
C LEU A 255 22.47 -10.46 13.42
N VAL A 256 23.55 -11.20 13.69
CA VAL A 256 24.72 -10.63 14.37
C VAL A 256 25.37 -9.54 13.52
N ASP A 257 25.51 -9.76 12.21
CA ASP A 257 26.11 -8.79 11.30
C ASP A 257 25.23 -7.55 11.13
N GLN A 258 23.91 -7.71 11.05
CA GLN A 258 22.99 -6.57 11.04
C GLN A 258 23.02 -5.80 12.36
N LYS A 259 23.09 -6.49 13.51
CA LYS A 259 23.20 -5.85 14.83
C LYS A 259 24.49 -5.04 14.99
N LYS A 260 25.61 -5.44 14.35
CA LYS A 260 26.87 -4.66 14.38
C LYS A 260 26.73 -3.26 13.76
N GLY A 261 25.82 -3.10 12.80
CA GLY A 261 25.53 -1.80 12.17
C GLY A 261 24.58 -0.92 12.99
N MET A 262 24.00 -1.44 14.08
CA MET A 262 23.00 -0.75 14.89
C MET A 262 23.60 -0.19 16.17
N ARG A 263 23.01 0.91 16.67
CA ARG A 263 23.34 1.45 17.99
C ARG A 263 22.83 0.48 19.06
N GLU A 264 23.61 0.30 20.12
CA GLU A 264 23.31 -0.63 21.22
C GLU A 264 21.91 -0.41 21.83
N VAL A 265 21.48 0.85 21.97
CA VAL A 265 20.15 1.22 22.49
C VAL A 265 18.97 0.72 21.65
N MET A 266 19.21 0.32 20.40
CA MET A 266 18.19 -0.13 19.44
C MET A 266 18.07 -1.64 19.41
N ILE A 267 19.13 -2.36 19.77
CA ILE A 267 19.19 -3.83 19.74
C ILE A 267 18.06 -4.48 20.57
N PRO A 268 17.71 -4.02 21.78
CA PRO A 268 16.62 -4.62 22.56
C PRO A 268 15.21 -4.38 21.97
N ARG A 269 15.08 -3.39 21.08
CA ARG A 269 13.81 -3.03 20.42
C ARG A 269 13.67 -3.61 19.03
N LEU A 270 14.75 -4.18 18.49
CA LEU A 270 14.78 -4.84 17.20
C LEU A 270 13.66 -5.87 17.14
N ALA A 271 12.78 -5.75 16.15
CA ALA A 271 11.71 -6.70 15.90
C ALA A 271 11.96 -7.44 14.59
N VAL A 272 11.53 -8.69 14.52
CA VAL A 272 11.57 -9.47 13.28
C VAL A 272 10.18 -9.47 12.65
N ASN A 273 10.04 -8.83 11.51
CA ASN A 273 8.84 -8.89 10.67
C ASN A 273 8.83 -10.19 9.87
N ILE A 274 7.83 -11.02 10.13
CA ILE A 274 7.62 -12.28 9.40
C ILE A 274 6.54 -12.08 8.35
N PHE A 275 6.93 -12.21 7.09
CA PHE A 275 6.04 -12.29 5.94
C PHE A 275 5.90 -13.75 5.54
N ALA A 276 4.72 -14.32 5.65
CA ALA A 276 4.45 -15.69 5.27
C ALA A 276 3.04 -15.80 4.69
N ASP A 277 2.82 -16.76 3.80
CA ASP A 277 1.49 -16.99 3.24
C ASP A 277 0.54 -17.45 4.34
N SER A 278 -0.71 -17.02 4.28
CA SER A 278 -1.83 -17.47 5.09
C SER A 278 -1.90 -19.00 5.25
N THR A 279 -1.53 -19.76 4.20
CA THR A 279 -1.56 -21.23 4.20
C THR A 279 -0.25 -21.87 4.69
N THR A 280 0.73 -21.08 5.14
CA THR A 280 2.00 -21.60 5.63
C THR A 280 1.79 -22.52 6.82
N ASN A 281 2.49 -23.65 6.81
CA ASN A 281 2.44 -24.61 7.90
C ASN A 281 3.00 -23.98 9.18
N LEU A 282 2.20 -23.97 10.24
CA LEU A 282 2.54 -23.29 11.48
C LEU A 282 3.72 -23.92 12.21
N VAL A 283 3.86 -25.25 12.19
CA VAL A 283 4.99 -25.94 12.84
C VAL A 283 6.32 -25.50 12.25
N LYS A 284 6.40 -25.35 10.92
CA LYS A 284 7.61 -24.84 10.25
C LYS A 284 7.91 -23.39 10.60
N LEU A 285 6.87 -22.56 10.72
CA LEU A 285 7.01 -21.18 11.16
C LEU A 285 7.49 -21.11 12.62
N LYS A 286 6.97 -21.98 13.51
CA LYS A 286 7.42 -22.08 14.90
C LYS A 286 8.85 -22.60 15.04
N ALA A 287 9.28 -23.50 14.16
CA ALA A 287 10.69 -23.88 14.09
C ALA A 287 11.60 -22.70 13.69
N PHE A 288 11.12 -21.76 12.87
CA PHE A 288 11.84 -20.51 12.59
C PHE A 288 11.85 -19.57 13.81
N GLU A 289 10.73 -19.44 14.53
CA GLU A 289 10.67 -18.67 15.78
C GLU A 289 11.61 -19.22 16.85
N GLU A 290 11.74 -20.55 16.98
CA GLU A 290 12.68 -21.19 17.89
C GLU A 290 14.12 -20.75 17.61
N ARG A 291 14.51 -20.60 16.34
CA ARG A 291 15.84 -20.09 15.97
C ARG A 291 16.03 -18.64 16.36
N LEU A 292 15.01 -17.81 16.17
CA LEU A 292 15.05 -16.42 16.62
C LEU A 292 15.17 -16.35 18.15
N PHE A 293 14.42 -17.19 18.86
CA PHE A 293 14.48 -17.27 20.31
C PHE A 293 15.88 -17.70 20.79
N ALA A 294 16.46 -18.74 20.18
CA ALA A 294 17.79 -19.24 20.49
C ALA A 294 18.89 -18.15 20.35
N ILE A 295 18.73 -17.18 19.45
CA ILE A 295 19.68 -16.05 19.28
C ILE A 295 19.26 -14.79 20.04
N GLN A 296 18.42 -14.95 21.07
CA GLN A 296 17.91 -13.89 21.94
C GLN A 296 17.10 -12.82 21.20
N GLN A 297 16.49 -13.17 20.06
CA GLN A 297 15.58 -12.31 19.32
C GLN A 297 14.13 -12.63 19.73
N GLY A 298 13.69 -12.01 20.83
CA GLY A 298 12.40 -12.34 21.46
C GLY A 298 11.18 -11.59 20.91
N ILE A 299 11.36 -10.64 19.98
CA ILE A 299 10.26 -9.83 19.43
C ILE A 299 10.02 -10.19 17.97
N VAL A 300 8.77 -10.55 17.66
CA VAL A 300 8.30 -10.88 16.32
C VAL A 300 7.04 -10.11 16.00
N ASN A 301 6.98 -9.59 14.78
CA ASN A 301 5.84 -8.92 14.19
C ASN A 301 5.31 -9.81 13.05
N TYR A 302 4.15 -10.40 13.26
CA TYR A 302 3.48 -11.16 12.21
C TYR A 302 2.82 -10.19 11.23
N VAL A 303 3.37 -10.05 10.02
CA VAL A 303 2.80 -9.12 9.05
C VAL A 303 1.47 -9.67 8.54
N VAL A 304 0.44 -8.83 8.59
CA VAL A 304 -0.94 -9.21 8.26
C VAL A 304 -1.50 -8.30 7.15
N PHE A 305 -2.49 -8.81 6.44
CA PHE A 305 -3.19 -8.05 5.43
C PHE A 305 -3.91 -6.86 6.06
N ASN A 306 -3.65 -5.66 5.54
CA ASN A 306 -4.33 -4.46 5.98
C ASN A 306 -5.63 -4.29 5.19
N GLU A 307 -6.78 -4.57 5.79
CA GLU A 307 -8.09 -4.46 5.12
C GLU A 307 -8.43 -3.04 4.68
N ASP A 308 -7.80 -2.00 5.24
CA ASP A 308 -8.05 -0.61 4.83
C ASP A 308 -7.35 -0.29 3.51
N ASP A 309 -8.13 -0.15 2.44
CA ASP A 309 -7.63 0.11 1.08
C ASP A 309 -6.74 1.36 1.00
N TYR A 310 -6.98 2.38 1.84
CA TYR A 310 -6.21 3.62 1.84
C TYR A 310 -4.82 3.43 2.47
N SER A 311 -4.75 2.76 3.63
CA SER A 311 -3.49 2.57 4.35
C SER A 311 -2.72 1.32 3.93
N ARG A 312 -3.35 0.35 3.25
CA ARG A 312 -2.75 -0.97 2.92
C ARG A 312 -1.36 -0.91 2.28
N ARG A 313 -1.10 0.14 1.50
CA ARG A 313 0.15 0.30 0.75
C ARG A 313 1.27 0.95 1.57
N PHE A 314 0.90 1.83 2.50
CA PHE A 314 1.85 2.64 3.26
C PHE A 314 2.11 2.07 4.65
N GLU A 315 1.05 1.59 5.27
CA GLU A 315 1.05 1.11 6.62
C GLU A 315 1.08 -0.41 6.61
N LYS A 316 2.23 -0.92 7.02
CA LYS A 316 2.37 -2.32 7.37
C LYS A 316 1.59 -2.56 8.66
N LYS A 317 0.59 -3.43 8.59
CA LYS A 317 -0.06 -3.95 9.80
C LYS A 317 0.59 -5.24 10.23
N TYR A 318 0.72 -5.39 11.53
CA TYR A 318 1.30 -6.59 12.12
C TYR A 318 0.68 -6.92 13.47
N VAL A 319 0.65 -8.21 13.79
CA VAL A 319 0.29 -8.67 15.13
C VAL A 319 1.59 -8.85 15.92
N TYR A 320 1.87 -7.91 16.81
CA TYR A 320 3.05 -7.95 17.68
C TYR A 320 3.00 -9.14 18.63
N ASN A 321 4.07 -9.91 18.73
CA ASN A 321 4.21 -11.02 19.67
C ASN A 321 5.61 -11.07 20.29
N ARG A 322 5.66 -11.38 21.59
CA ARG A 322 6.91 -11.76 22.26
C ARG A 322 6.99 -13.28 22.26
N LEU A 323 8.13 -13.83 21.85
CA LEU A 323 8.39 -15.27 21.88
C LEU A 323 8.51 -15.74 23.33
N ASN A 324 7.91 -16.90 23.61
CA ASN A 324 7.93 -17.59 24.90
C ASN A 324 8.83 -18.83 24.74
N PRO A 325 9.60 -19.25 25.77
CA PRO A 325 10.23 -20.58 25.85
C PRO A 325 9.47 -21.76 25.25
N ASP A 326 8.13 -21.76 25.26
CA ASP A 326 7.30 -22.78 24.59
C ASP A 326 7.70 -23.09 23.14
N VAL A 327 8.29 -22.13 22.42
CA VAL A 327 8.75 -22.35 21.03
C VAL A 327 9.84 -23.42 20.94
N GLU A 328 10.53 -23.73 22.03
CA GLU A 328 11.52 -24.82 22.10
C GLU A 328 10.91 -26.20 21.82
N ALA A 329 9.60 -26.38 22.06
CA ALA A 329 8.89 -27.61 21.72
C ALA A 329 8.87 -27.88 20.19
N PHE A 330 9.12 -26.86 19.38
CA PHE A 330 9.16 -26.94 17.91
C PHE A 330 10.59 -27.12 17.37
N LYS A 331 11.57 -27.34 18.24
CA LYS A 331 12.95 -27.59 17.89
C LYS A 331 13.09 -28.85 17.06
N ASN A 332 13.61 -28.70 15.84
CA ASN A 332 13.96 -29.84 15.01
C ASN A 332 15.20 -30.54 15.58
N THR A 333 15.02 -31.77 16.08
CA THR A 333 16.07 -32.60 16.71
C THR A 333 17.25 -32.88 15.78
N ASN A 334 17.07 -32.75 14.46
CA ASN A 334 18.12 -33.00 13.47
C ASN A 334 19.11 -31.83 13.29
N SER A 335 18.93 -30.69 13.98
CA SER A 335 19.87 -29.57 13.87
C SER A 335 21.02 -29.66 14.88
N THR A 336 22.24 -29.76 14.38
CA THR A 336 23.49 -29.86 15.18
C THR A 336 23.99 -28.52 15.75
N PHE A 337 23.13 -27.51 15.88
CA PHE A 337 23.54 -26.11 15.97
C PHE A 337 23.99 -25.60 17.36
N TYR A 338 24.13 -26.47 18.37
CA TYR A 338 24.35 -26.00 19.74
C TYR A 338 25.83 -25.79 20.05
N LYS A 339 26.38 -24.66 19.57
CA LYS A 339 27.45 -23.99 20.31
C LYS A 339 26.79 -23.20 21.44
N GLU A 340 27.16 -23.50 22.68
CA GLU A 340 26.59 -22.87 23.89
C GLU A 340 26.37 -21.37 23.70
N LEU A 341 25.13 -20.96 23.85
CA LEU A 341 24.74 -19.57 23.72
C LEU A 341 25.25 -18.80 24.95
N PRO A 342 25.70 -17.54 24.78
CA PRO A 342 25.92 -16.69 25.94
C PRO A 342 24.61 -16.61 26.75
N PRO A 343 24.69 -16.50 28.08
CA PRO A 343 23.50 -16.39 28.93
C PRO A 343 22.61 -15.22 28.48
N PHE A 344 21.30 -15.40 28.59
CA PHE A 344 20.32 -14.37 28.25
C PHE A 344 20.58 -13.11 29.08
N LEU A 345 20.86 -11.97 28.43
CA LEU A 345 21.06 -10.69 29.12
C LEU A 345 19.77 -10.14 29.74
N PHE A 346 18.62 -10.60 29.23
CA PHE A 346 17.31 -10.29 29.76
C PHE A 346 16.61 -11.61 30.03
N ASN A 347 16.82 -12.22 31.21
CA ASN A 347 16.04 -13.37 31.63
C ASN A 347 14.55 -12.97 31.60
N PRO A 348 13.73 -13.46 30.66
CA PRO A 348 12.30 -13.26 30.75
C PRO A 348 11.83 -14.22 31.83
N ILE A 349 11.93 -13.83 33.12
CA ILE A 349 11.64 -14.64 34.32
C ILE A 349 11.57 -16.12 33.92
N SER A 350 12.74 -16.71 33.64
CA SER A 350 12.75 -18.09 33.19
C SER A 350 12.30 -18.90 34.39
N LEU A 351 11.01 -19.21 34.42
CA LEU A 351 10.41 -20.26 35.23
C LEU A 351 10.90 -21.61 34.68
N SER A 352 12.19 -21.73 34.37
CA SER A 352 12.81 -22.96 33.91
C SER A 352 12.68 -23.97 35.04
N GLY A 353 11.74 -24.90 34.88
CA GLY A 353 11.39 -25.91 35.89
C GLY A 353 10.06 -25.71 36.63
N ILE A 354 9.31 -24.62 36.38
CA ILE A 354 7.97 -24.47 36.96
C ILE A 354 6.96 -24.49 35.81
N ASP A 355 6.08 -25.50 35.80
CA ASP A 355 5.02 -25.57 34.81
C ASP A 355 4.05 -24.42 35.08
N ILE A 356 3.97 -23.50 34.12
CA ILE A 356 3.11 -22.32 34.19
C ILE A 356 1.65 -22.76 34.44
N SER A 357 1.25 -23.94 33.98
CA SER A 357 -0.10 -24.47 34.24
C SER A 357 -0.44 -24.61 35.71
N ASP A 358 0.55 -24.84 36.60
CA ASP A 358 0.31 -25.05 38.03
C ASP A 358 -0.16 -23.77 38.73
N TYR A 359 0.07 -22.60 38.13
CA TYR A 359 -0.38 -21.31 38.65
C TYR A 359 -1.80 -20.93 38.23
N TYR A 360 -2.33 -21.54 37.16
CA TYR A 360 -3.64 -21.20 36.62
C TYR A 360 -4.68 -22.25 37.02
N LYS A 361 -5.82 -21.79 37.53
CA LYS A 361 -6.90 -22.69 37.96
C LYS A 361 -7.63 -23.29 36.76
N ASN A 362 -7.68 -22.55 35.66
CA ASN A 362 -8.44 -22.90 34.47
C ASN A 362 -7.54 -22.85 33.23
N ILE A 363 -7.70 -23.83 32.35
CA ILE A 363 -7.01 -23.88 31.05
C ILE A 363 -8.05 -23.96 29.95
N LEU A 364 -8.11 -22.92 29.10
CA LEU A 364 -8.91 -22.95 27.88
C LEU A 364 -8.05 -23.45 26.71
N LYS A 365 -8.35 -24.65 26.22
CA LYS A 365 -7.64 -25.24 25.09
C LYS A 365 -8.25 -24.80 23.77
N VAL A 366 -7.41 -24.16 22.95
CA VAL A 366 -7.75 -23.72 21.59
C VAL A 366 -6.95 -24.57 20.60
N ASN A 367 -7.62 -25.52 19.96
CA ASN A 367 -7.00 -26.45 19.04
C ASN A 367 -6.95 -25.87 17.63
N LEU A 368 -5.77 -25.94 17.01
CA LEU A 368 -5.50 -25.55 15.63
C LEU A 368 -5.23 -26.85 14.84
N ASN A 369 -5.96 -27.09 13.75
CA ASN A 369 -5.86 -28.36 13.02
C ASN A 369 -5.92 -28.26 11.48
N GLY A 370 -5.61 -27.10 10.90
CA GLY A 370 -5.62 -26.90 9.44
C GLY A 370 -7.00 -26.75 8.81
N ASN A 371 -8.02 -27.33 9.44
CA ASN A 371 -9.44 -27.15 9.10
C ASN A 371 -10.09 -25.99 9.86
N GLY A 372 -9.31 -25.22 10.63
CA GLY A 372 -9.77 -24.08 11.41
C GLY A 372 -9.39 -24.16 12.89
N VAL A 373 -10.15 -23.40 13.69
CA VAL A 373 -9.98 -23.28 15.14
C VAL A 373 -11.07 -24.07 15.85
N PHE A 374 -10.70 -24.85 16.88
CA PHE A 374 -11.61 -25.72 17.62
C PHE A 374 -11.51 -25.51 19.13
N ILE A 375 -12.66 -25.43 19.80
CA ILE A 375 -12.78 -25.37 21.26
C ILE A 375 -13.77 -26.45 21.66
N ASP A 376 -13.40 -27.30 22.62
CA ASP A 376 -14.20 -28.45 23.07
C ASP A 376 -14.67 -29.37 21.93
N GLY A 377 -13.84 -29.52 20.88
CA GLY A 377 -14.13 -30.34 19.70
C GLY A 377 -15.03 -29.68 18.64
N TYR A 378 -15.56 -28.49 18.90
CA TYR A 378 -16.40 -27.77 17.95
C TYR A 378 -15.59 -26.75 17.15
N LYS A 379 -15.83 -26.68 15.84
CA LYS A 379 -15.24 -25.65 14.99
C LYS A 379 -15.83 -24.28 15.34
N VAL A 380 -14.98 -23.33 15.68
CA VAL A 380 -15.36 -21.99 16.12
C VAL A 380 -15.02 -20.98 15.04
N PHE A 381 -16.03 -20.22 14.58
CA PHE A 381 -15.82 -19.07 13.72
C PHE A 381 -15.36 -17.86 14.53
N ASN A 382 -14.71 -16.92 13.84
CA ASN A 382 -14.06 -15.76 14.47
C ASN A 382 -14.95 -14.96 15.45
N ASP A 383 -16.20 -14.63 15.08
CA ASP A 383 -17.08 -13.86 15.96
C ASP A 383 -17.46 -14.62 17.24
N LEU A 384 -17.62 -15.95 17.13
CA LEU A 384 -17.89 -16.81 18.27
C LEU A 384 -16.63 -16.98 19.13
N LEU A 385 -15.45 -17.06 18.51
CA LEU A 385 -14.16 -17.12 19.22
C LEU A 385 -13.96 -15.89 20.10
N ILE A 386 -14.23 -14.69 19.59
CA ILE A 386 -14.16 -13.44 20.36
C ILE A 386 -15.11 -13.50 21.57
N ARG A 387 -16.34 -13.99 21.39
CA ARG A 387 -17.32 -14.12 22.49
C ARG A 387 -16.87 -15.13 23.54
N ILE A 388 -16.39 -16.30 23.12
CA ILE A 388 -15.89 -17.34 24.03
C ILE A 388 -14.70 -16.79 24.83
N LEU A 389 -13.72 -16.20 24.15
CA LEU A 389 -12.56 -15.60 24.83
C LEU A 389 -12.99 -14.50 25.80
N LYS A 390 -13.92 -13.62 25.43
CA LYS A 390 -14.38 -12.54 26.31
C LYS A 390 -15.03 -13.03 27.60
N ASN A 391 -15.71 -14.18 27.54
CA ASN A 391 -16.35 -14.78 28.72
C ASN A 391 -15.38 -15.58 29.60
N ASN A 392 -14.18 -15.90 29.10
CA ASN A 392 -13.22 -16.75 29.78
C ASN A 392 -11.99 -15.99 30.29
N ILE A 393 -11.63 -14.83 29.72
CA ILE A 393 -10.45 -14.07 30.16
C ILE A 393 -10.66 -13.50 31.56
N ALA A 394 -9.84 -14.00 32.50
CA ALA A 394 -9.73 -13.59 33.89
C ALA A 394 -8.26 -13.72 34.36
N GLU A 395 -7.96 -13.33 35.60
CA GLU A 395 -6.60 -13.38 36.18
C GLU A 395 -6.02 -14.81 36.25
N ASP A 396 -6.88 -15.82 36.39
CA ASP A 396 -6.51 -17.20 36.71
C ASP A 396 -6.70 -18.20 35.55
N ILE A 397 -6.84 -17.69 34.32
CA ILE A 397 -6.95 -18.52 33.13
C ILE A 397 -5.68 -18.52 32.27
N LEU A 398 -5.29 -19.72 31.84
CA LEU A 398 -4.29 -19.91 30.79
C LEU A 398 -4.99 -20.29 29.48
N ILE A 399 -4.69 -19.57 28.39
CA ILE A 399 -5.16 -19.97 27.07
C ILE A 399 -4.07 -20.79 26.38
N GLU A 400 -4.34 -22.07 26.18
CA GLU A 400 -3.39 -23.01 25.57
C GLU A 400 -3.69 -23.17 24.08
N TYR A 401 -2.74 -22.80 23.23
CA TYR A 401 -2.82 -22.97 21.78
C TYR A 401 -2.25 -24.34 21.43
N VAL A 402 -3.13 -25.30 21.17
CA VAL A 402 -2.76 -26.67 20.81
C VAL A 402 -2.58 -26.75 19.30
N ILE A 403 -1.32 -26.80 18.85
CA ILE A 403 -0.92 -26.73 17.45
C ILE A 403 -0.74 -28.14 16.89
N SER A 404 -1.53 -28.54 15.90
CA SER A 404 -1.25 -29.76 15.13
C SER A 404 -0.27 -29.50 13.98
N GLU A 405 0.28 -30.58 13.42
CA GLU A 405 1.11 -30.53 12.21
C GLU A 405 0.39 -29.94 10.99
N GLU A 406 -0.94 -30.00 10.93
CA GLU A 406 -1.73 -29.48 9.81
C GLU A 406 -2.10 -28.00 9.99
N SER A 407 -1.82 -27.41 11.15
CA SER A 407 -2.19 -26.03 11.47
C SER A 407 -1.63 -25.03 10.47
N THR A 408 -2.46 -24.07 10.07
CA THR A 408 -2.04 -22.99 9.17
C THR A 408 -1.69 -21.72 9.93
N TYR A 409 -0.91 -20.86 9.27
CA TYR A 409 -0.56 -19.53 9.79
C TYR A 409 -1.81 -18.65 9.98
N GLN A 410 -2.79 -18.74 9.07
CA GLN A 410 -4.04 -17.99 9.18
C GLN A 410 -4.85 -18.34 10.44
N ASP A 411 -4.95 -19.64 10.78
CA ASP A 411 -5.67 -20.07 11.99
C ASP A 411 -5.02 -19.50 13.26
N TYR A 412 -3.69 -19.56 13.32
CA TYR A 412 -2.93 -18.96 14.43
C TYR A 412 -3.12 -17.45 14.53
N ILE A 413 -3.08 -16.73 13.41
CA ILE A 413 -3.30 -15.28 13.41
C ILE A 413 -4.72 -14.93 13.84
N TRP A 414 -5.73 -15.71 13.47
CA TRP A 414 -7.09 -15.50 13.98
C TRP A 414 -7.17 -15.65 15.49
N VAL A 415 -6.60 -16.71 16.07
CA VAL A 415 -6.60 -16.91 17.52
C VAL A 415 -5.81 -15.82 18.23
N LEU A 416 -4.58 -15.56 17.78
CA LEU A 416 -3.71 -14.55 18.38
C LEU A 416 -4.31 -13.15 18.32
N SER A 417 -4.84 -12.75 17.17
CA SER A 417 -5.46 -11.43 16.99
C SER A 417 -6.76 -11.29 17.79
N SER A 418 -7.61 -12.33 17.82
CA SER A 418 -8.84 -12.33 18.61
C SER A 418 -8.57 -12.23 20.11
N HIS A 419 -7.59 -12.99 20.61
CA HIS A 419 -7.18 -12.93 22.00
C HIS A 419 -6.67 -11.53 22.37
N LYS A 420 -5.77 -10.94 21.57
CA LYS A 420 -5.31 -9.56 21.80
C LYS A 420 -6.44 -8.53 21.76
N LYS A 421 -7.35 -8.67 20.80
CA LYS A 421 -8.52 -7.79 20.65
C LYS A 421 -9.39 -7.84 21.90
N VAL A 422 -9.74 -9.03 22.37
CA VAL A 422 -10.61 -9.19 23.54
C VAL A 422 -9.95 -8.62 24.79
N VAL A 423 -8.67 -8.91 25.02
CA VAL A 423 -7.93 -8.35 26.17
C VAL A 423 -7.94 -6.82 26.11
N GLU A 424 -7.70 -6.24 24.95
CA GLU A 424 -7.73 -4.79 24.78
C GLU A 424 -9.13 -4.20 25.00
N GLU A 425 -10.18 -4.80 24.42
CA GLU A 425 -11.57 -4.37 24.60
C GLU A 425 -12.01 -4.45 26.07
N LEU A 426 -11.63 -5.52 26.80
CA LEU A 426 -11.92 -5.65 28.23
C LEU A 426 -11.23 -4.56 29.04
N ARG A 427 -9.95 -4.29 28.77
CA ARG A 427 -9.20 -3.22 29.43
C ARG A 427 -9.80 -1.85 29.12
N GLN A 428 -10.12 -1.56 27.86
CA GLN A 428 -10.75 -0.29 27.46
C GLN A 428 -12.12 -0.10 28.10
N GLN A 429 -12.92 -1.17 28.21
CA GLN A 429 -14.25 -1.14 28.84
C GLN A 429 -14.16 -0.81 30.34
N HIS A 430 -13.09 -1.21 31.01
CA HIS A 430 -12.88 -0.98 32.45
C HIS A 430 -11.97 0.20 32.76
N GLN A 431 -11.33 0.83 31.77
CA GLN A 431 -10.52 2.01 31.95
C GLN A 431 -11.42 3.23 32.23
N THR A 432 -11.35 3.75 33.45
CA THR A 432 -12.14 4.91 33.88
C THR A 432 -11.38 6.23 33.74
N ILE A 433 -10.06 6.21 33.92
CA ILE A 433 -9.19 7.38 33.78
C ILE A 433 -8.81 7.55 32.32
N LYS A 434 -9.09 8.72 31.75
CA LYS A 434 -8.64 9.12 30.41
C LYS A 434 -7.45 10.06 30.52
N LEU A 435 -6.53 10.02 29.56
CA LEU A 435 -5.42 10.96 29.52
C LEU A 435 -5.95 12.39 29.34
N GLU A 436 -5.60 13.26 30.27
CA GLU A 436 -5.90 14.70 30.22
C GLU A 436 -4.64 15.46 29.82
N TYR A 437 -4.80 16.46 28.97
CA TYR A 437 -3.72 17.26 28.43
C TYR A 437 -3.96 18.73 28.75
N ASP A 438 -2.90 19.46 29.09
CA ASP A 438 -2.95 20.92 29.17
C ASP A 438 -2.88 21.57 27.78
N ASP A 439 -2.99 22.89 27.72
CA ASP A 439 -2.90 23.69 26.48
C ASP A 439 -1.53 23.53 25.76
N LYS A 440 -0.54 22.93 26.42
CA LYS A 440 0.79 22.64 25.88
C LYS A 440 0.96 21.15 25.53
N TYR A 441 -0.13 20.38 25.48
CA TYR A 441 -0.12 18.95 25.22
C TYR A 441 0.68 18.11 26.22
N ARG A 442 0.88 18.60 27.45
CA ARG A 442 1.49 17.84 28.54
C ARG A 442 0.41 17.04 29.26
N CYS A 443 0.67 15.76 29.47
CA CYS A 443 -0.29 14.90 30.16
C CYS A 443 -0.31 15.18 31.67
N LEU A 444 -1.45 15.61 32.19
CA LEU A 444 -1.63 16.06 33.58
C LEU A 444 -1.77 14.89 34.56
N ASN A 445 -2.43 13.80 34.13
CA ASN A 445 -2.79 12.67 34.98
C ASN A 445 -2.10 11.35 34.55
N LYS A 446 -0.97 11.44 33.84
CA LYS A 446 -0.22 10.29 33.29
C LYS A 446 0.01 9.17 34.30
N LYS A 447 0.43 9.51 35.53
CA LYS A 447 0.72 8.50 36.57
C LYS A 447 -0.52 7.71 36.99
N ALA A 448 -1.65 8.39 37.17
CA ALA A 448 -2.90 7.75 37.57
C ALA A 448 -3.43 6.85 36.45
N PHE A 449 -3.35 7.34 35.19
CA PHE A 449 -3.67 6.54 34.01
C PHE A 449 -2.78 5.29 33.89
N GLU A 450 -1.47 5.43 34.09
CA GLU A 450 -0.53 4.31 34.03
C GLU A 450 -0.77 3.28 35.14
N ALA A 451 -1.06 3.73 36.36
CA ALA A 451 -1.38 2.84 37.48
C ALA A 451 -2.67 2.03 37.23
N GLU A 452 -3.74 2.66 36.75
CA GLU A 452 -4.97 1.94 36.38
C GLU A 452 -4.71 0.98 35.22
N ARG A 453 -3.97 1.42 34.19
CA ARG A 453 -3.62 0.57 33.04
C ARG A 453 -2.84 -0.67 33.48
N ASP A 454 -1.92 -0.54 34.42
CA ASP A 454 -1.12 -1.66 34.90
C ASP A 454 -1.96 -2.60 35.79
N SER A 455 -2.86 -2.07 36.63
CA SER A 455 -3.86 -2.89 37.34
C SER A 455 -4.79 -3.65 36.38
N LEU A 456 -5.25 -3.02 35.29
CA LEU A 456 -6.07 -3.68 34.26
C LEU A 456 -5.29 -4.72 33.45
N ARG A 457 -3.95 -4.62 33.39
CA ARG A 457 -3.10 -5.65 32.78
C ARG A 457 -2.99 -6.88 33.66
N GLU A 458 -3.03 -6.71 34.98
CA GLU A 458 -3.10 -7.81 35.95
C GLU A 458 -4.48 -8.47 35.88
N LEU A 459 -5.57 -7.67 35.90
CA LEU A 459 -6.96 -8.15 35.87
C LEU A 459 -7.34 -8.89 34.59
N TYR A 460 -6.90 -8.37 33.44
CA TYR A 460 -7.16 -8.95 32.12
C TYR A 460 -5.83 -9.21 31.43
N PRO A 461 -5.08 -10.24 31.83
CA PRO A 461 -3.74 -10.44 31.31
C PRO A 461 -3.79 -11.08 29.91
N PHE A 462 -2.74 -10.86 29.11
CA PHE A 462 -2.58 -11.57 27.84
C PHE A 462 -1.60 -12.73 28.08
N ILE A 463 -2.15 -13.89 28.43
CA ILE A 463 -1.36 -15.07 28.82
C ILE A 463 -1.70 -16.22 27.89
N LYS A 464 -0.67 -16.76 27.24
CA LYS A 464 -0.82 -17.90 26.34
C LYS A 464 0.30 -18.90 26.57
N ARG A 465 -0.01 -20.17 26.34
CA ARG A 465 0.95 -21.26 26.17
C ARG A 465 0.79 -21.84 24.77
N GLU A 466 1.90 -22.22 24.14
CA GLU A 466 1.87 -22.89 22.83
C GLU A 466 2.36 -24.33 22.97
N VAL A 467 1.56 -25.29 22.53
CA VAL A 467 1.87 -26.71 22.72
C VAL A 467 1.73 -27.44 21.39
N LEU A 468 2.74 -28.22 21.02
CA LEU A 468 2.64 -29.12 19.89
C LEU A 468 1.75 -30.32 20.26
N LYS A 469 0.73 -30.58 19.45
CA LYS A 469 -0.12 -31.74 19.59
C LYS A 469 0.65 -32.96 19.09
N ASN A 470 1.13 -33.78 20.04
CA ASN A 470 1.76 -35.06 19.77
C ASN A 470 0.76 -36.10 19.25
#